data_AF-A0A317ZDT1-F1
#
_entry.id   AF-A0A317ZDT1-F1
#
_cell.length_a   1.000
_cell.length_b   1.000
_cell.length_c   1.000
_cell.angle_alpha   90.00
_cell.angle_beta   90.00
_cell.angle_gamma   90.00
#
_symmetry.space_group_name_H-M   'P 1'
#
loop_
_entity.id
_entity.type
_entity.pdbx_description
1 polymer ?
#
loop_
_entity_poly.entity_id
_entity_poly.type
_entity_poly.pdbx_seq_one_letter_code
_entity_poly.pdbx_strand_id
1 'polypeptide(L)'
;GHGYARNLGIEKVETPFFMFLDGDDILAPYSIEIYLEALRNTKTLIAPINAFTTSSLKQIDTLNLNIKNEVIEGNEDVFLNRMSVCNIIFSTQVVREHNIRFNNHLNIYADMPFLISYMQSIESYTSIEGDIFYYTGEVYDPFNTEKLTAQPFDVIFKDYILSFYASLKSVNNDKVRYLLQKQMLDRIRYAFDPSSVRTPQRYKQFYKQLSEVLLAIKPAIKREKKLLFRIELDLLKRKYYKASKVIHSFRKYIRLIKNIVLFKPNKAYSKYKIYNPMRLVKNDIILFESFGGKNYSDSPKYIYEYMKNAYPNLKYYWIFNDISNPELPNDIQKIQKGSSDYYKIFKKARVWVSNSRLPLYLEKKPNQTYIQTWHGTPLKRLANDMKQVRLPET
;
A
#
# COMPACT_ATOMS: atom_id res chain seq x y z
N GLY A 1 -23.24 -2.94 10.39
CA GLY A 1 -21.77 -2.96 10.34
C GLY A 1 -21.20 -3.09 11.75
N HIS A 2 -19.89 -3.32 11.88
CA HIS A 2 -19.18 -3.54 13.14
C HIS A 2 -19.31 -2.34 14.11
N GLY A 3 -19.42 -1.10 13.62
CA GLY A 3 -19.68 0.07 14.48
C GLY A 3 -21.00 -0.04 15.27
N TYR A 4 -22.07 -0.56 14.65
CA TYR A 4 -23.35 -0.77 15.32
C TYR A 4 -23.25 -1.86 16.41
N ALA A 5 -22.61 -3.00 16.09
CA ALA A 5 -22.39 -4.07 17.05
C ALA A 5 -21.54 -3.59 18.25
N ARG A 6 -20.49 -2.81 17.99
CA ARG A 6 -19.66 -2.20 19.05
C ARG A 6 -20.46 -1.23 19.92
N ASN A 7 -21.33 -0.40 19.33
CA ASN A 7 -22.21 0.48 20.10
C ASN A 7 -23.15 -0.29 21.05
N LEU A 8 -23.79 -1.37 20.56
CA LEU A 8 -24.59 -2.27 21.40
C LEU A 8 -23.76 -2.89 22.52
N GLY A 9 -22.52 -3.29 22.23
CA GLY A 9 -21.58 -3.79 23.24
C GLY A 9 -21.32 -2.76 24.34
N ILE A 10 -21.00 -1.51 23.98
CA ILE A 10 -20.75 -0.43 24.95
C ILE A 10 -21.95 -0.22 25.89
N GLU A 11 -23.19 -0.32 25.38
CA GLU A 11 -24.40 -0.17 26.20
C GLU A 11 -24.55 -1.26 27.27
N LYS A 12 -23.96 -2.44 27.06
CA LYS A 12 -24.00 -3.58 27.98
C LYS A 12 -22.81 -3.67 28.93
N VAL A 13 -21.80 -2.82 28.78
CA VAL A 13 -20.63 -2.81 29.68
C VAL A 13 -21.04 -2.31 31.06
N GLU A 14 -20.82 -3.10 32.10
CA GLU A 14 -21.07 -2.71 33.50
C GLU A 14 -19.77 -2.46 34.29
N THR A 15 -18.63 -2.90 33.74
CA THR A 15 -17.32 -2.75 34.36
C THR A 15 -16.73 -1.34 34.20
N PRO A 16 -15.77 -0.93 35.06
CA PRO A 16 -15.14 0.40 34.96
C PRO A 16 -14.36 0.62 33.65
N PHE A 17 -13.87 -0.48 33.07
CA PHE A 17 -13.10 -0.49 31.83
C PHE A 17 -13.61 -1.57 30.88
N PHE A 18 -13.36 -1.37 29.59
CA PHE A 18 -13.62 -2.37 28.55
C PHE A 18 -12.61 -2.25 27.40
N MET A 19 -12.58 -3.26 26.54
CA MET A 19 -11.78 -3.26 25.32
C MET A 19 -12.55 -3.92 24.16
N PHE A 20 -12.14 -3.63 22.94
CA PHE A 20 -12.65 -4.33 21.76
C PHE A 20 -11.71 -5.46 21.36
N LEU A 21 -12.30 -6.63 21.12
CA LEU A 21 -11.67 -7.81 20.55
C LEU A 21 -12.53 -8.26 19.38
N ASP A 22 -11.96 -8.25 18.17
CA ASP A 22 -12.67 -8.73 16.98
C ASP A 22 -12.80 -10.26 17.02
N GLY A 23 -13.85 -10.81 16.40
CA GLY A 23 -14.22 -12.22 16.54
C GLY A 23 -13.22 -13.21 15.91
N ASP A 24 -12.37 -12.73 15.01
CA ASP A 24 -11.29 -13.48 14.37
C ASP A 24 -9.92 -13.25 15.04
N ASP A 25 -9.84 -12.39 16.05
CA ASP A 25 -8.61 -12.01 16.74
C ASP A 25 -8.41 -12.80 18.04
N ILE A 26 -7.16 -12.92 18.49
CA ILE A 26 -6.78 -13.70 19.69
C ILE A 26 -6.05 -12.80 20.68
N LEU A 27 -6.48 -12.83 21.93
CA LEU A 27 -5.80 -12.19 23.06
C LEU A 27 -4.95 -13.22 23.81
N ALA A 28 -3.70 -12.88 24.14
CA ALA A 28 -2.84 -13.77 24.92
C ALA A 28 -3.37 -13.92 26.36
N PRO A 29 -3.27 -15.11 26.99
CA PRO A 29 -3.93 -15.40 28.27
C PRO A 29 -3.56 -14.44 29.42
N TYR A 30 -2.33 -13.93 29.44
CA TYR A 30 -1.82 -13.03 30.49
C TYR A 30 -2.08 -11.54 30.22
N SER A 31 -2.68 -11.18 29.08
CA SER A 31 -2.79 -9.77 28.67
C SER A 31 -3.64 -8.95 29.64
N ILE A 32 -4.76 -9.51 30.12
CA ILE A 32 -5.70 -8.79 30.99
C ILE A 32 -5.04 -8.45 32.34
N GLU A 33 -4.31 -9.40 32.93
CA GLU A 33 -3.62 -9.20 34.20
C GLU A 33 -2.60 -8.05 34.12
N ILE A 34 -1.76 -8.08 33.07
CA ILE A 34 -0.77 -7.04 32.80
C ILE A 34 -1.44 -5.68 32.56
N TYR A 35 -2.55 -5.65 31.82
CA TYR A 35 -3.28 -4.40 31.57
C TYR A 35 -3.85 -3.80 32.85
N LEU A 36 -4.43 -4.62 33.72
CA LEU A 36 -4.96 -4.16 35.00
C LEU A 36 -3.87 -3.66 35.94
N GLU A 37 -2.70 -4.28 35.94
CA GLU A 37 -1.55 -3.80 36.72
C GLU A 37 -1.05 -2.44 36.21
N ALA A 38 -0.91 -2.30 34.89
CA ALA A 38 -0.43 -1.08 34.25
C ALA A 38 -1.45 0.09 34.33
N LEU A 39 -2.76 -0.20 34.34
CA LEU A 39 -3.83 0.80 34.38
C LEU A 39 -3.98 1.52 35.72
N ARG A 40 -3.33 1.07 36.80
CA ARG A 40 -3.53 1.62 38.16
C ARG A 40 -3.44 3.15 38.24
N ASN A 41 -2.70 3.79 37.33
CA ASN A 41 -2.42 5.22 37.35
C ASN A 41 -3.11 6.02 36.23
N THR A 42 -3.87 5.40 35.32
CA THR A 42 -4.49 6.10 34.18
C THR A 42 -5.88 5.56 33.84
N LYS A 43 -6.66 6.33 33.06
CA LYS A 43 -8.01 5.93 32.62
C LYS A 43 -8.00 5.16 31.31
N THR A 44 -6.84 4.95 30.69
CA THR A 44 -6.75 4.30 29.40
C THR A 44 -5.38 3.68 29.18
N LEU A 45 -5.35 2.58 28.43
CA LEU A 45 -4.12 1.88 28.11
C LEU A 45 -4.07 1.52 26.64
N ILE A 46 -2.90 1.68 26.05
CA ILE A 46 -2.59 1.41 24.65
C ILE A 46 -1.54 0.32 24.61
N ALA A 47 -1.87 -0.82 23.99
CA ALA A 47 -0.95 -1.94 23.80
C ALA A 47 -0.82 -2.31 22.30
N PRO A 48 0.28 -2.95 21.88
CA PRO A 48 0.56 -3.25 20.48
C PRO A 48 -0.34 -4.33 19.90
N ILE A 49 -0.57 -4.27 18.58
CA ILE A 49 -1.32 -5.28 17.82
C ILE A 49 -0.31 -6.05 16.97
N ASN A 50 -0.27 -7.37 17.12
CA ASN A 50 0.62 -8.24 16.35
C ASN A 50 -0.14 -8.86 15.16
N ALA A 51 0.63 -9.14 14.09
CA ALA A 51 0.13 -9.93 12.98
C ALA A 51 -0.16 -11.37 13.44
N PHE A 52 -1.12 -12.02 12.78
CA PHE A 52 -1.40 -13.44 12.98
C PHE A 52 -0.13 -14.29 13.10
N THR A 53 -0.09 -15.20 14.07
CA THR A 53 1.02 -16.14 14.24
C THR A 53 0.51 -17.57 14.38
N THR A 54 1.32 -18.52 13.91
CA THR A 54 1.10 -19.96 14.14
C THR A 54 1.97 -20.52 15.27
N SER A 55 2.92 -19.73 15.77
CA SER A 55 3.75 -20.10 16.91
C SER A 55 2.89 -20.19 18.16
N SER A 56 3.13 -21.21 18.98
CA SER A 56 2.52 -21.30 20.31
C SER A 56 2.75 -19.99 21.07
N LEU A 57 1.69 -19.43 21.66
CA LEU A 57 1.76 -18.25 22.51
C LEU A 57 2.62 -18.59 23.73
N LYS A 58 3.92 -18.31 23.65
CA LYS A 58 4.82 -18.51 24.78
C LYS A 58 4.48 -17.50 25.87
N GLN A 59 4.59 -17.95 27.13
CA GLN A 59 4.56 -17.07 28.28
C GLN A 59 5.73 -16.09 28.15
N ILE A 60 5.44 -14.79 28.16
CA ILE A 60 6.48 -13.76 28.14
C ILE A 60 7.14 -13.71 29.51
N ASP A 61 8.44 -13.44 29.48
CA ASP A 61 9.15 -12.95 30.64
C ASP A 61 8.71 -11.50 30.91
N THR A 62 7.83 -11.29 31.90
CA THR A 62 7.22 -9.98 32.23
C THR A 62 8.26 -8.89 32.52
N LEU A 63 9.52 -9.29 32.78
CA LEU A 63 10.68 -8.44 33.02
C LEU A 63 11.06 -7.51 31.84
N ASN A 64 10.59 -7.77 30.62
CA ASN A 64 10.96 -6.98 29.43
C ASN A 64 9.87 -5.98 28.96
N LEU A 65 8.80 -5.78 29.73
CA LEU A 65 7.75 -4.83 29.36
C LEU A 65 8.14 -3.40 29.74
N ASN A 66 8.05 -2.50 28.76
CA ASN A 66 8.29 -1.09 28.98
C ASN A 66 6.95 -0.35 29.08
N ILE A 67 6.60 0.06 30.30
CA ILE A 67 5.34 0.74 30.60
C ILE A 67 5.64 2.23 30.77
N LYS A 68 5.00 3.08 29.97
CA LYS A 68 5.15 4.54 30.04
C LYS A 68 3.81 5.18 30.33
N ASN A 69 3.81 6.18 31.20
CA ASN A 69 2.66 7.05 31.42
C ASN A 69 2.94 8.37 30.72
N GLU A 70 2.08 8.75 29.79
CA GLU A 70 2.27 9.88 28.90
C GLU A 70 1.04 10.78 28.93
N VAL A 71 1.27 12.09 28.78
CA VAL A 71 0.19 13.06 28.58
C VAL A 71 -0.20 13.11 27.11
N ILE A 72 -1.47 13.41 26.83
CA ILE A 72 -1.99 13.54 25.46
C ILE A 72 -1.43 14.78 24.77
N GLU A 73 -1.29 15.88 25.50
CA GLU A 73 -0.69 17.10 24.96
C GLU A 73 0.75 16.82 24.50
N GLY A 74 1.01 17.01 23.21
CA GLY A 74 2.31 16.66 22.63
C GLY A 74 2.32 15.35 21.84
N ASN A 75 1.49 14.37 22.24
CA ASN A 75 1.49 12.98 21.74
C ASN A 75 0.16 12.59 21.06
N GLU A 76 -0.55 13.56 20.46
CA GLU A 76 -1.89 13.33 19.90
C GLU A 76 -1.86 12.40 18.68
N ASP A 77 -0.71 12.19 18.05
CA ASP A 77 -0.56 11.33 16.89
C ASP A 77 -0.63 9.83 17.20
N VAL A 78 -0.44 9.43 18.46
CA VAL A 78 -0.50 8.02 18.90
C VAL A 78 -1.84 7.36 18.55
N PHE A 79 -2.96 8.03 18.86
CA PHE A 79 -4.30 7.55 18.50
C PHE A 79 -4.57 7.69 17.00
N LEU A 80 -4.12 8.78 16.38
CA LEU A 80 -4.38 9.07 14.96
C LEU A 80 -3.67 8.08 14.03
N ASN A 81 -2.48 7.59 14.41
CA ASN A 81 -1.69 6.69 13.58
C ASN A 81 -2.18 5.23 13.68
N ARG A 82 -2.82 4.86 14.80
CA ARG A 82 -3.27 3.50 15.06
C ARG A 82 -4.45 3.06 14.18
N MET A 83 -5.39 3.97 13.93
CA MET A 83 -6.56 3.74 13.05
C MET A 83 -7.44 2.52 13.43
N SER A 84 -7.29 1.96 14.64
CA SER A 84 -8.04 0.82 15.15
C SER A 84 -8.28 0.97 16.65
N VAL A 85 -9.50 0.64 17.10
CA VAL A 85 -9.85 0.60 18.53
C VAL A 85 -9.40 -0.67 19.23
N CYS A 86 -9.01 -1.70 18.48
CA CYS A 86 -8.60 -2.98 19.02
C CYS A 86 -7.34 -2.82 19.85
N ASN A 87 -7.25 -3.57 20.94
CA ASN A 87 -6.16 -3.54 21.92
C ASN A 87 -5.88 -2.17 22.59
N ILE A 88 -6.95 -1.41 22.83
CA ILE A 88 -6.99 -0.24 23.70
C ILE A 88 -7.97 -0.54 24.83
N ILE A 89 -7.60 -0.19 26.06
CA ILE A 89 -8.51 -0.21 27.20
C ILE A 89 -9.15 1.16 27.37
N PHE A 90 -10.47 1.20 27.34
CA PHE A 90 -11.28 2.42 27.45
C PHE A 90 -11.96 2.51 28.82
N SER A 91 -12.01 3.71 29.39
CA SER A 91 -12.81 3.98 30.59
C SER A 91 -14.29 4.09 30.23
N THR A 92 -15.11 3.25 30.86
CA THR A 92 -16.58 3.26 30.70
C THR A 92 -17.17 4.60 31.12
N GLN A 93 -16.63 5.21 32.17
CA GLN A 93 -17.06 6.53 32.65
C GLN A 93 -16.85 7.60 31.56
N VAL A 94 -15.63 7.70 31.03
CA VAL A 94 -15.27 8.71 30.01
C VAL A 94 -16.15 8.58 28.77
N VAL A 95 -16.35 7.35 28.28
CA VAL A 95 -17.18 7.05 27.09
C VAL A 95 -18.64 7.45 27.30
N ARG A 96 -19.19 7.21 28.50
CA ARG A 96 -20.57 7.56 28.84
C ARG A 96 -20.79 9.05 29.02
N GLU A 97 -19.94 9.71 29.82
CA GLU A 97 -20.02 11.15 30.11
C GLU A 97 -19.97 11.99 28.84
N HIS A 98 -19.13 11.59 27.88
CA HIS A 98 -18.96 12.30 26.61
C HIS A 98 -19.82 11.73 25.47
N ASN A 99 -20.68 10.76 25.75
CA ASN A 99 -21.53 10.06 24.78
C ASN A 99 -20.79 9.63 23.49
N ILE A 100 -19.61 9.01 23.67
CA ILE A 100 -18.75 8.62 22.55
C ILE A 100 -19.30 7.34 21.92
N ARG A 101 -19.66 7.41 20.63
CA ARG A 101 -20.26 6.31 19.87
C ARG A 101 -19.62 6.16 18.50
N PHE A 102 -19.63 4.94 17.96
CA PHE A 102 -19.25 4.70 16.58
C PHE A 102 -20.29 5.28 15.63
N ASN A 103 -19.84 5.83 14.50
CA ASN A 103 -20.74 6.30 13.46
C ASN A 103 -21.25 5.11 12.63
N ASN A 104 -22.55 4.82 12.76
CA ASN A 104 -23.20 3.68 12.08
C ASN A 104 -23.29 3.83 10.55
N HIS A 105 -23.01 5.02 10.00
CA HIS A 105 -22.95 5.24 8.55
C HIS A 105 -21.58 4.91 7.93
N LEU A 106 -20.57 4.62 8.75
CA LEU A 106 -19.24 4.22 8.31
C LEU A 106 -19.11 2.70 8.31
N ASN A 107 -18.53 2.16 7.25
CA ASN A 107 -18.39 0.72 7.05
C ASN A 107 -16.95 0.22 7.17
N ILE A 108 -15.94 1.09 7.13
CA ILE A 108 -14.52 0.66 7.14
C ILE A 108 -13.73 1.46 8.17
N TYR A 109 -13.84 2.79 8.14
CA TYR A 109 -13.07 3.70 8.99
C TYR A 109 -13.90 4.27 10.15
N ALA A 110 -14.80 3.46 10.71
CA ALA A 110 -15.67 3.86 11.82
C ALA A 110 -14.92 4.18 13.13
N ASP A 111 -13.72 3.62 13.26
CA ASP A 111 -12.89 3.68 14.46
C ASP A 111 -12.27 5.06 14.66
N MET A 112 -11.93 5.73 13.56
CA MET A 112 -11.18 6.97 13.61
C MET A 112 -11.94 8.12 14.31
N PRO A 113 -13.23 8.38 14.01
CA PRO A 113 -14.01 9.37 14.76
C PRO A 113 -14.18 9.01 16.23
N PHE A 114 -14.32 7.72 16.56
CA PHE A 114 -14.43 7.24 17.94
C PHE A 114 -13.14 7.54 18.72
N LEU A 115 -11.98 7.14 18.18
CA LEU A 115 -10.67 7.34 18.79
C LEU A 115 -10.37 8.81 19.03
N ILE A 116 -10.66 9.69 18.07
CA ILE A 116 -10.43 11.13 18.21
C ILE A 116 -11.31 11.74 19.30
N SER A 117 -12.58 11.33 19.36
CA SER A 117 -13.50 11.85 20.37
C SER A 117 -13.04 11.40 21.76
N TYR A 118 -12.64 10.13 21.90
CA TYR A 118 -12.12 9.59 23.15
C TYR A 118 -10.79 10.24 23.58
N MET A 119 -9.83 10.38 22.66
CA MET A 119 -8.53 10.99 22.93
C MET A 119 -8.66 12.43 23.47
N GLN A 120 -9.64 13.20 22.97
CA GLN A 120 -9.89 14.56 23.44
C GLN A 120 -10.59 14.63 24.80
N SER A 121 -11.09 13.50 25.31
CA SER A 121 -11.78 13.38 26.60
C SER A 121 -10.88 12.86 27.73
N ILE A 122 -9.58 12.69 27.46
CA ILE A 122 -8.59 12.18 28.41
C ILE A 122 -7.36 13.10 28.44
N GLU A 123 -6.67 13.15 29.57
CA GLU A 123 -5.46 13.97 29.76
C GLU A 123 -4.17 13.15 29.60
N SER A 124 -4.21 11.87 29.96
CA SER A 124 -3.07 10.96 29.95
C SER A 124 -3.48 9.55 29.56
N TYR A 125 -2.50 8.76 29.15
CA TYR A 125 -2.63 7.35 28.82
C TYR A 125 -1.41 6.56 29.26
N THR A 126 -1.59 5.27 29.47
CA THR A 126 -0.47 4.33 29.63
C THR A 126 -0.18 3.66 28.30
N SER A 127 1.06 3.67 27.83
CA SER A 127 1.52 2.85 26.71
C SER A 127 2.32 1.66 27.23
N ILE A 128 2.03 0.48 26.70
CA ILE A 128 2.86 -0.70 26.88
C ILE A 128 3.61 -0.93 25.58
N GLU A 129 4.93 -0.98 25.67
CA GLU A 129 5.81 -1.46 24.61
C GLU A 129 6.35 -2.84 25.00
N GLY A 130 6.39 -3.76 24.04
CA GLY A 130 6.80 -5.14 24.28
C GLY A 130 6.05 -6.11 23.38
N ASP A 131 6.45 -7.37 23.45
CA ASP A 131 5.93 -8.39 22.55
C ASP A 131 4.65 -9.04 23.09
N ILE A 132 3.76 -9.42 22.17
CA ILE A 132 2.72 -10.45 22.34
C ILE A 132 1.58 -10.14 23.34
N PHE A 133 0.56 -9.41 22.89
CA PHE A 133 -0.71 -9.36 23.63
C PHE A 133 -1.93 -9.66 22.77
N TYR A 134 -1.98 -9.07 21.59
CA TYR A 134 -3.12 -9.15 20.69
C TYR A 134 -2.65 -9.63 19.33
N TYR A 135 -3.37 -10.58 18.74
CA TYR A 135 -3.09 -11.12 17.41
C TYR A 135 -4.28 -10.94 16.51
N THR A 136 -4.02 -10.31 15.37
CA THR A 136 -5.02 -10.25 14.30
C THR A 136 -5.29 -11.62 13.69
N GLY A 137 -6.53 -11.83 13.26
CA GLY A 137 -7.01 -13.02 12.60
C GLY A 137 -6.44 -13.23 11.21
N GLU A 138 -6.40 -14.50 10.82
CA GLU A 138 -5.94 -14.94 9.51
C GLU A 138 -6.94 -14.60 8.40
N VAL A 139 -6.43 -14.12 7.25
CA VAL A 139 -7.24 -14.01 6.03
C VAL A 139 -7.30 -15.35 5.33
N TYR A 140 -8.51 -15.90 5.20
CA TYR A 140 -8.74 -17.21 4.59
C TYR A 140 -8.75 -17.19 3.05
N ASP A 141 -8.76 -16.01 2.41
CA ASP A 141 -8.74 -15.84 0.94
C ASP A 141 -8.10 -14.49 0.47
N PRO A 142 -7.04 -14.49 -0.37
CA PRO A 142 -6.35 -13.30 -0.86
C PRO A 142 -7.07 -12.60 -2.03
N PHE A 143 -8.09 -13.23 -2.62
CA PHE A 143 -8.81 -12.71 -3.78
C PHE A 143 -10.30 -12.47 -3.52
N ASN A 144 -10.91 -13.23 -2.61
CA ASN A 144 -12.25 -12.97 -2.10
C ASN A 144 -12.14 -12.16 -0.78
N THR A 145 -11.97 -10.85 -0.92
CA THR A 145 -11.57 -10.00 0.21
C THR A 145 -12.72 -9.69 1.15
N GLU A 146 -12.93 -10.53 2.17
CA GLU A 146 -13.85 -10.23 3.29
C GLU A 146 -13.28 -9.15 4.23
N LYS A 147 -11.96 -8.90 4.21
CA LYS A 147 -11.36 -7.81 4.98
C LYS A 147 -11.84 -6.44 4.47
N LEU A 148 -12.38 -5.65 5.39
CA LEU A 148 -12.89 -4.29 5.15
C LEU A 148 -11.85 -3.38 4.49
N THR A 149 -10.57 -3.53 4.86
CA THR A 149 -9.46 -2.74 4.35
C THR A 149 -8.88 -3.28 3.04
N ALA A 150 -9.31 -4.46 2.58
CA ALA A 150 -8.93 -5.08 1.31
C ALA A 150 -10.01 -4.93 0.22
N GLN A 151 -11.02 -4.11 0.49
CA GLN A 151 -12.07 -3.73 -0.45
C GLN A 151 -11.53 -2.92 -1.65
N PRO A 152 -12.31 -2.77 -2.74
CA PRO A 152 -11.94 -1.90 -3.85
C PRO A 152 -11.60 -0.49 -3.38
N PHE A 153 -10.59 0.12 -4.01
CA PHE A 153 -10.06 1.43 -3.63
C PHE A 153 -11.16 2.49 -3.51
N ASP A 154 -12.16 2.45 -4.36
CA ASP A 154 -13.22 3.45 -4.37
C ASP A 154 -14.18 3.32 -3.19
N VAL A 155 -14.44 2.09 -2.72
CA VAL A 155 -15.21 1.86 -1.50
C VAL A 155 -14.43 2.39 -0.29
N ILE A 156 -13.17 1.98 -0.17
CA ILE A 156 -12.27 2.40 0.92
C ILE A 156 -12.11 3.92 0.95
N PHE A 157 -11.83 4.55 -0.21
CA PHE A 157 -11.54 5.97 -0.25
C PHE A 157 -12.77 6.84 0.00
N LYS A 158 -13.97 6.42 -0.45
CA LYS A 158 -15.22 7.10 -0.09
C LYS A 158 -15.48 7.05 1.41
N ASP A 159 -15.38 5.87 2.01
CA ASP A 159 -15.60 5.70 3.45
C ASP A 159 -14.58 6.50 4.28
N TYR A 160 -13.32 6.53 3.83
CA TYR A 160 -12.27 7.35 4.46
C TYR A 160 -12.59 8.85 4.41
N ILE A 161 -13.15 9.36 3.31
CA ILE A 161 -13.59 10.77 3.22
C ILE A 161 -14.71 11.05 4.22
N LEU A 162 -15.70 10.15 4.34
CA LEU A 162 -16.80 10.29 5.29
C LEU A 162 -16.28 10.28 6.74
N SER A 163 -15.38 9.33 7.04
CA SER A 163 -14.71 9.21 8.33
C SER A 163 -13.91 10.48 8.66
N PHE A 164 -13.15 11.01 7.70
CA PHE A 164 -12.42 12.27 7.86
C PHE A 164 -13.34 13.45 8.20
N TYR A 165 -14.49 13.60 7.54
CA TYR A 165 -15.44 14.67 7.87
C TYR A 165 -16.10 14.47 9.24
N ALA A 166 -16.45 13.23 9.59
CA ALA A 166 -16.99 12.90 10.91
C ALA A 166 -15.97 13.23 12.01
N SER A 167 -14.71 12.85 11.81
CA SER A 167 -13.58 13.20 12.69
C SER A 167 -13.37 14.71 12.78
N LEU A 168 -13.34 15.44 11.66
CA LEU A 168 -13.17 16.89 11.69
C LEU A 168 -14.26 17.61 12.49
N LYS A 169 -15.50 17.10 12.45
CA LYS A 169 -16.63 17.68 13.18
C LYS A 169 -16.47 17.56 14.70
N SER A 170 -15.82 16.51 15.20
CA SER A 170 -15.62 16.28 16.64
C SER A 170 -14.34 16.91 17.20
N VAL A 171 -13.50 17.52 16.36
CA VAL A 171 -12.20 18.05 16.78
C VAL A 171 -12.28 19.49 17.26
N ASN A 172 -11.87 19.69 18.50
CA ASN A 172 -11.79 20.99 19.17
C ASN A 172 -10.37 21.56 19.18
N ASN A 173 -9.34 20.72 19.05
CA ASN A 173 -7.94 21.12 19.06
C ASN A 173 -7.38 21.39 17.65
N ASP A 174 -6.79 22.57 17.42
CA ASP A 174 -6.22 22.96 16.12
C ASP A 174 -5.02 22.13 15.66
N LYS A 175 -4.21 21.62 16.60
CA LYS A 175 -3.08 20.72 16.31
C LYS A 175 -3.61 19.38 15.78
N VAL A 176 -4.59 18.79 16.45
CA VAL A 176 -5.26 17.54 16.01
C VAL A 176 -5.95 17.74 14.66
N ARG A 177 -6.64 18.87 14.48
CA ARG A 177 -7.28 19.25 13.22
C ARG A 177 -6.28 19.30 12.08
N TYR A 178 -5.12 19.91 12.32
CA TYR A 178 -4.04 19.97 11.34
C TYR A 178 -3.45 18.58 11.03
N LEU A 179 -3.25 17.73 12.04
CA LEU A 179 -2.76 16.36 11.86
C LEU A 179 -3.71 15.53 10.98
N LEU A 180 -5.02 15.62 11.20
CA LEU A 180 -6.03 15.01 10.33
C LEU A 180 -5.97 15.51 8.90
N GLN A 181 -5.88 16.83 8.71
CA GLN A 181 -5.75 17.43 7.38
C GLN A 181 -4.48 16.96 6.67
N LYS A 182 -3.37 16.80 7.41
CA LYS A 182 -2.11 16.27 6.92
C LYS A 182 -2.25 14.80 6.53
N GLN A 183 -2.86 13.96 7.36
CA GLN A 183 -3.11 12.54 7.03
C GLN A 183 -3.96 12.40 5.76
N MET A 184 -5.02 13.19 5.60
CA MET A 184 -5.82 13.22 4.38
C MET A 184 -4.98 13.67 3.16
N LEU A 185 -4.16 14.71 3.29
CA LEU A 185 -3.25 15.15 2.22
C LEU A 185 -2.26 14.05 1.82
N ASP A 186 -1.68 13.35 2.80
CA ASP A 186 -0.74 12.25 2.56
C ASP A 186 -1.44 11.06 1.89
N ARG A 187 -2.69 10.75 2.29
CA ARG A 187 -3.53 9.74 1.65
C ARG A 187 -3.82 10.10 0.20
N ILE A 188 -4.18 11.35 -0.11
CA ILE A 188 -4.37 11.83 -1.49
C ILE A 188 -3.06 11.72 -2.26
N ARG A 189 -1.93 12.11 -1.67
CA ARG A 189 -0.62 12.05 -2.33
C ARG A 189 -0.28 10.62 -2.76
N TYR A 190 -0.54 9.63 -1.91
CA TYR A 190 -0.28 8.22 -2.21
C TYR A 190 -1.30 7.62 -3.18
N ALA A 191 -2.59 7.88 -2.94
CA ALA A 191 -3.69 7.37 -3.74
C ALA A 191 -3.65 7.88 -5.20
N PHE A 192 -3.14 9.08 -5.41
CA PHE A 192 -3.07 9.73 -6.72
C PHE A 192 -1.62 9.99 -7.16
N ASP A 193 -0.72 9.04 -6.89
CA ASP A 193 0.66 9.14 -7.36
C ASP A 193 0.74 9.14 -8.90
N PRO A 194 1.49 10.06 -9.52
CA PRO A 194 1.56 10.19 -10.98
C PRO A 194 2.26 9.05 -11.72
N SER A 195 3.00 8.18 -11.02
CA SER A 195 3.60 6.99 -11.61
C SER A 195 2.67 5.79 -11.64
N SER A 196 1.55 5.81 -10.91
CA SER A 196 0.57 4.72 -10.91
C SER A 196 -0.28 4.72 -12.18
N VAL A 197 -0.46 3.53 -12.77
CA VAL A 197 -1.28 3.32 -13.97
C VAL A 197 -2.77 3.56 -13.70
N ARG A 198 -3.21 3.41 -12.44
CA ARG A 198 -4.62 3.51 -12.02
C ARG A 198 -5.07 4.95 -11.72
N THR A 199 -4.13 5.88 -11.59
CA THR A 199 -4.41 7.26 -11.15
C THR A 199 -5.35 8.03 -12.09
N PRO A 200 -5.24 7.93 -13.44
CA PRO A 200 -6.17 8.60 -14.33
C PRO A 200 -7.64 8.18 -14.13
N GLN A 201 -7.88 6.87 -13.91
CA GLN A 201 -9.22 6.35 -13.63
C GLN A 201 -9.73 6.84 -12.27
N ARG A 202 -8.86 6.80 -11.25
CA ARG A 202 -9.20 7.32 -9.90
C ARG A 202 -9.61 8.78 -9.95
N TYR A 203 -8.87 9.63 -10.66
CA TYR A 203 -9.24 11.03 -10.82
C TYR A 203 -10.62 11.20 -11.46
N LYS A 204 -10.89 10.49 -12.56
CA LYS A 204 -12.19 10.53 -13.24
C LYS A 204 -13.34 10.20 -12.28
N GLN A 205 -13.14 9.24 -11.37
CA GLN A 205 -14.14 8.81 -10.41
C GLN A 205 -14.31 9.79 -9.23
N PHE A 206 -13.25 10.47 -8.81
CA PHE A 206 -13.19 11.23 -7.55
C PHE A 206 -13.03 12.75 -7.69
N TYR A 207 -13.04 13.31 -8.91
CA TYR A 207 -12.82 14.74 -9.13
C TYR A 207 -13.71 15.66 -8.27
N LYS A 208 -15.00 15.33 -8.16
CA LYS A 208 -15.96 16.12 -7.39
C LYS A 208 -15.64 16.06 -5.89
N GLN A 209 -15.55 14.86 -5.33
CA GLN A 209 -15.26 14.64 -3.91
C GLN A 209 -13.90 15.23 -3.53
N LEU A 210 -12.88 15.10 -4.38
CA LEU A 210 -11.58 15.73 -4.16
C LEU A 210 -11.70 17.25 -4.10
N SER A 211 -12.46 17.88 -5.01
CA SER A 211 -12.61 19.34 -4.98
C SER A 211 -13.23 19.84 -3.68
N GLU A 212 -14.11 19.06 -3.05
CA GLU A 212 -14.74 19.35 -1.76
C GLU A 212 -13.77 19.10 -0.58
N VAL A 213 -13.11 17.94 -0.55
CA VAL A 213 -12.13 17.59 0.49
C VAL A 213 -10.97 18.58 0.53
N LEU A 214 -10.51 19.06 -0.62
CA LEU A 214 -9.42 20.04 -0.72
C LEU A 214 -9.77 21.39 -0.10
N LEU A 215 -11.06 21.73 0.05
CA LEU A 215 -11.47 22.92 0.80
C LEU A 215 -11.26 22.74 2.31
N ALA A 216 -11.47 21.52 2.82
CA ALA A 216 -11.33 21.18 4.24
C ALA A 216 -9.87 21.02 4.68
N ILE A 217 -8.94 20.78 3.75
CA ILE A 217 -7.50 20.59 4.05
C ILE A 217 -6.59 21.74 3.60
N LYS A 218 -7.15 22.95 3.38
CA LYS A 218 -6.38 24.15 2.97
C LYS A 218 -5.12 24.42 3.82
N PRO A 219 -5.16 24.35 5.17
CA PRO A 219 -3.97 24.60 5.98
C PRO A 219 -2.84 23.60 5.71
N ALA A 220 -3.17 22.31 5.56
CA ALA A 220 -2.20 21.27 5.18
C ALA A 220 -1.62 21.51 3.77
N ILE A 221 -2.45 21.88 2.80
CA ILE A 221 -1.98 22.21 1.43
C ILE A 221 -1.00 23.39 1.43
N LYS A 222 -1.23 24.42 2.26
CA LYS A 222 -0.34 25.60 2.33
C LYS A 222 1.08 25.21 2.75
N ARG A 223 1.22 24.20 3.62
CA ARG A 223 2.51 23.67 4.13
C ARG A 223 3.12 22.58 3.24
N GLU A 224 2.46 22.20 2.13
CA GLU A 224 3.02 21.26 1.15
C GLU A 224 4.24 21.86 0.43
N LYS A 225 5.37 21.17 0.52
CA LYS A 225 6.66 21.60 -0.06
C LYS A 225 6.74 21.33 -1.57
N LYS A 226 5.98 20.37 -2.09
CA LYS A 226 6.02 19.98 -3.51
C LYS A 226 5.18 20.94 -4.37
N LEU A 227 5.82 21.97 -4.93
CA LEU A 227 5.17 23.03 -5.71
C LEU A 227 4.20 22.51 -6.79
N LEU A 228 4.65 21.62 -7.68
CA LEU A 228 3.78 21.10 -8.75
C LEU A 228 2.57 20.33 -8.22
N PHE A 229 2.72 19.61 -7.10
CA PHE A 229 1.60 18.93 -6.46
C PHE A 229 0.63 19.95 -5.87
N ARG A 230 1.14 20.99 -5.20
CA ARG A 230 0.32 22.08 -4.67
C ARG A 230 -0.50 22.80 -5.76
N ILE A 231 0.11 23.08 -6.92
CA ILE A 231 -0.58 23.69 -8.07
C ILE A 231 -1.69 22.76 -8.58
N GLU A 232 -1.42 21.47 -8.72
CA GLU A 232 -2.43 20.49 -9.12
C GLU A 232 -3.62 20.45 -8.15
N LEU A 233 -3.36 20.45 -6.85
CA LEU A 233 -4.41 20.50 -5.83
C LEU A 233 -5.20 21.81 -5.89
N ASP A 234 -4.56 22.95 -6.13
CA ASP A 234 -5.28 24.22 -6.27
C ASP A 234 -6.22 24.23 -7.49
N LEU A 235 -5.77 23.67 -8.62
CA LEU A 235 -6.59 23.51 -9.83
C LEU A 235 -7.78 22.56 -9.60
N LEU A 236 -7.56 21.44 -8.90
CA LEU A 236 -8.64 20.51 -8.53
C LEU A 236 -9.69 21.18 -7.64
N LYS A 237 -9.23 21.92 -6.63
CA LYS A 237 -10.08 22.68 -5.71
C LYS A 237 -10.94 23.70 -6.46
N ARG A 238 -10.38 24.38 -7.47
CA ARG A 238 -11.09 25.31 -8.37
C ARG A 238 -11.91 24.62 -9.47
N LYS A 239 -12.00 23.29 -9.48
CA LYS A 239 -12.71 22.48 -10.48
C LYS A 239 -12.15 22.58 -11.90
N TYR A 240 -10.91 23.05 -12.06
CA TYR A 240 -10.18 23.04 -13.34
C TYR A 240 -9.58 21.66 -13.64
N TYR A 241 -10.43 20.65 -13.80
CA TYR A 241 -10.03 19.24 -13.91
C TYR A 241 -9.07 18.96 -15.09
N LYS A 242 -9.32 19.59 -16.25
CA LYS A 242 -8.45 19.45 -17.43
C LYS A 242 -7.04 19.97 -17.15
N ALA A 243 -6.92 21.17 -16.58
CA ALA A 243 -5.64 21.78 -16.24
C ALA A 243 -4.91 20.96 -15.16
N SER A 244 -5.62 20.49 -14.13
CA SER A 244 -5.07 19.58 -13.13
C SER A 244 -4.47 18.32 -13.77
N LYS A 245 -5.16 17.69 -14.72
CA LYS A 245 -4.65 16.50 -15.43
C LYS A 245 -3.37 16.78 -16.23
N VAL A 246 -3.24 17.99 -16.78
CA VAL A 246 -2.00 18.42 -17.45
C VAL A 246 -0.86 18.50 -16.44
N ILE A 247 -1.05 19.17 -15.30
CA ILE A 247 -0.04 19.26 -14.24
C ILE A 247 0.31 17.88 -13.68
N HIS A 248 -0.69 17.01 -13.50
CA HIS A 248 -0.49 15.63 -13.07
C HIS A 248 0.47 14.88 -14.00
N SER A 249 0.20 14.95 -15.30
CA SER A 249 1.04 14.33 -16.33
C SER A 249 2.44 14.95 -16.30
N PHE A 250 2.53 16.27 -16.19
CA PHE A 250 3.80 16.99 -16.11
C PHE A 250 4.63 16.57 -14.89
N ARG A 251 4.03 16.37 -13.71
CA ARG A 251 4.72 15.83 -12.51
C ARG A 251 5.35 14.47 -12.77
N LYS A 252 4.66 13.58 -13.51
CA LYS A 252 5.21 12.29 -13.95
C LYS A 252 6.47 12.49 -14.79
N TYR A 253 6.39 13.34 -15.81
CA TYR A 253 7.51 13.61 -16.72
C TYR A 253 8.69 14.25 -15.99
N ILE A 254 8.47 15.26 -15.14
CA ILE A 254 9.52 15.89 -14.34
C ILE A 254 10.22 14.88 -13.43
N ARG A 255 9.49 13.93 -12.83
CA ARG A 255 10.10 12.86 -12.02
C ARG A 255 11.06 11.99 -12.86
N LEU A 256 10.67 11.64 -14.07
CA LEU A 256 11.50 10.85 -14.99
C LEU A 256 12.72 11.66 -15.47
N ILE A 257 12.54 12.94 -15.81
CA ILE A 257 13.63 13.84 -16.21
C ILE A 257 14.63 14.03 -15.05
N LYS A 258 14.14 14.24 -13.82
CA LYS A 258 14.99 14.37 -12.63
C LYS A 258 15.88 13.13 -12.42
N ASN A 259 15.36 11.93 -12.66
CA ASN A 259 16.17 10.71 -12.57
C ASN A 259 17.29 10.67 -13.62
N ILE A 260 17.06 11.24 -14.80
CA ILE A 260 18.03 11.30 -15.89
C ILE A 260 19.11 12.34 -15.59
N VAL A 261 18.71 13.57 -15.24
CA VAL A 261 19.63 14.69 -14.96
C VAL A 261 20.50 14.41 -13.74
N LEU A 262 19.93 13.80 -12.69
CA LEU A 262 20.68 13.42 -11.48
C LEU A 262 21.40 12.07 -11.59
N PHE A 263 21.53 11.52 -12.80
CA PHE A 263 22.25 10.25 -13.07
C PHE A 263 21.88 9.07 -12.16
N LYS A 264 20.62 9.01 -11.69
CA LYS A 264 20.18 7.95 -10.77
C LYS A 264 20.28 6.56 -11.42
N PRO A 265 20.36 5.48 -10.63
CA PRO A 265 20.42 4.11 -11.17
C PRO A 265 19.31 3.80 -12.19
N ASN A 266 18.10 4.32 -11.95
CA ASN A 266 16.94 4.13 -12.81
C ASN A 266 16.89 5.06 -14.05
N LYS A 267 17.97 5.77 -14.41
CA LYS A 267 18.00 6.69 -15.56
C LYS A 267 17.66 6.02 -16.88
N ALA A 268 18.12 4.79 -17.10
CA ALA A 268 17.85 4.03 -18.33
C ALA A 268 16.36 3.71 -18.48
N TYR A 269 15.73 3.28 -17.38
CA TYR A 269 14.29 3.10 -17.26
C TYR A 269 13.53 4.41 -17.53
N SER A 270 13.98 5.52 -16.96
CA SER A 270 13.33 6.82 -17.18
C SER A 270 13.41 7.27 -18.64
N LYS A 271 14.55 7.09 -19.32
CA LYS A 271 14.67 7.35 -20.77
C LYS A 271 13.74 6.47 -21.58
N TYR A 272 13.59 5.20 -21.20
CA TYR A 272 12.65 4.27 -21.83
C TYR A 272 11.20 4.73 -21.71
N LYS A 273 10.75 5.09 -20.52
CA LYS A 273 9.37 5.54 -20.28
C LYS A 273 9.03 6.87 -20.95
N ILE A 274 9.99 7.78 -21.09
CA ILE A 274 9.77 9.06 -21.79
C ILE A 274 9.64 8.83 -23.30
N TYR A 275 10.45 7.93 -23.87
CA TYR A 275 10.55 7.76 -25.31
C TYR A 275 10.53 6.28 -25.75
N ASN A 276 9.31 5.80 -26.05
CA ASN A 276 9.01 4.46 -26.56
C ASN A 276 7.93 4.47 -27.67
N PRO A 277 8.11 5.20 -28.78
CA PRO A 277 7.13 5.20 -29.87
C PRO A 277 7.13 3.89 -30.66
N MET A 278 5.98 3.55 -31.26
CA MET A 278 5.78 2.30 -32.04
C MET A 278 6.73 2.17 -33.23
N ARG A 279 7.11 3.28 -33.86
CA ARG A 279 8.03 3.33 -35.02
C ARG A 279 9.44 2.78 -34.76
N LEU A 280 9.82 2.57 -33.50
CA LEU A 280 11.12 1.99 -33.16
C LEU A 280 11.14 0.46 -33.29
N VAL A 281 9.97 -0.17 -33.37
CA VAL A 281 9.88 -1.63 -33.50
C VAL A 281 10.40 -2.04 -34.88
N LYS A 282 11.28 -3.04 -34.89
CA LYS A 282 11.83 -3.63 -36.10
C LYS A 282 11.36 -5.07 -36.20
N ASN A 283 10.89 -5.45 -37.39
CA ASN A 283 10.31 -6.77 -37.64
C ASN A 283 11.33 -7.91 -37.58
N ASP A 284 12.62 -7.60 -37.68
CA ASP A 284 13.73 -8.55 -37.71
C ASP A 284 14.31 -8.87 -36.32
N ILE A 285 13.78 -8.32 -35.22
CA ILE A 285 14.35 -8.49 -33.88
C ILE A 285 13.46 -9.36 -32.99
N ILE A 286 14.05 -10.42 -32.44
CA ILE A 286 13.42 -11.34 -31.48
C ILE A 286 14.24 -11.38 -30.19
N LEU A 287 13.55 -11.32 -29.06
CA LEU A 287 14.14 -11.26 -27.74
C LEU A 287 13.76 -12.50 -26.91
N PHE A 288 14.73 -13.09 -26.24
CA PHE A 288 14.55 -14.26 -25.38
C PHE A 288 14.95 -13.97 -23.93
N GLU A 289 14.18 -14.48 -22.97
CA GLU A 289 14.52 -14.48 -21.54
C GLU A 289 13.99 -15.77 -20.89
N SER A 290 14.84 -16.51 -20.18
CA SER A 290 14.43 -17.70 -19.42
C SER A 290 14.62 -17.49 -17.91
N PHE A 291 13.61 -17.89 -17.13
CA PHE A 291 13.55 -17.79 -15.66
C PHE A 291 14.01 -16.44 -15.11
N GLY A 292 13.48 -15.35 -15.67
CA GLY A 292 13.82 -13.99 -15.27
C GLY A 292 15.25 -13.57 -15.64
N GLY A 293 15.89 -14.23 -16.60
CA GLY A 293 17.26 -13.95 -17.06
C GLY A 293 18.34 -14.72 -16.28
N LYS A 294 17.98 -15.77 -15.54
CA LYS A 294 18.97 -16.59 -14.82
C LYS A 294 19.74 -17.51 -15.77
N ASN A 295 19.04 -18.12 -16.74
CA ASN A 295 19.55 -19.26 -17.48
C ASN A 295 19.39 -19.10 -19.00
N TYR A 296 20.25 -19.79 -19.77
CA TYR A 296 20.02 -20.11 -21.17
C TYR A 296 19.41 -21.51 -21.26
N SER A 297 18.10 -21.62 -21.13
CA SER A 297 17.44 -22.92 -20.96
C SER A 297 15.95 -22.90 -21.32
N ASP A 298 15.33 -24.08 -21.16
CA ASP A 298 13.88 -24.31 -21.24
C ASP A 298 13.31 -24.03 -22.64
N SER A 299 11.99 -23.89 -22.76
CA SER A 299 11.30 -23.67 -24.04
C SER A 299 11.88 -22.49 -24.84
N PRO A 300 12.25 -21.33 -24.24
CA PRO A 300 12.88 -20.23 -24.98
C PRO A 300 14.18 -20.63 -25.69
N LYS A 301 15.00 -21.52 -25.09
CA LYS A 301 16.24 -22.03 -25.70
C LYS A 301 15.95 -22.81 -26.98
N TYR A 302 15.04 -23.78 -26.90
CA TYR A 302 14.73 -24.64 -28.05
C TYR A 302 14.04 -23.87 -29.18
N ILE A 303 13.18 -22.90 -28.85
CA ILE A 303 12.62 -21.98 -29.85
C ILE A 303 13.75 -21.19 -30.53
N TYR A 304 14.68 -20.64 -29.76
CA TYR A 304 15.81 -19.89 -30.31
C TYR A 304 16.68 -20.77 -31.22
N GLU A 305 17.07 -21.97 -30.80
CA GLU A 305 17.96 -22.86 -31.57
C GLU A 305 17.33 -23.27 -32.91
N TYR A 306 16.03 -23.61 -32.90
CA TYR A 306 15.29 -23.87 -34.13
C TYR A 306 15.24 -22.63 -35.03
N MET A 307 14.87 -21.47 -34.47
CA MET A 307 14.75 -20.24 -35.25
C MET A 307 16.08 -19.76 -35.82
N LYS A 308 17.17 -19.89 -35.07
CA LYS A 308 18.53 -19.56 -35.53
C LYS A 308 18.88 -20.31 -36.81
N ASN A 309 18.52 -21.59 -36.88
CA ASN A 309 18.79 -22.44 -38.03
C ASN A 309 17.81 -22.20 -39.19
N ALA A 310 16.50 -22.11 -38.90
CA ALA A 310 15.46 -21.97 -39.92
C ALA A 310 15.34 -20.54 -40.49
N TYR A 311 15.68 -19.53 -39.68
CA TYR A 311 15.54 -18.11 -40.01
C TYR A 311 16.82 -17.31 -39.66
N PRO A 312 17.95 -17.60 -40.32
CA PRO A 312 19.25 -17.01 -39.97
C PRO A 312 19.33 -15.48 -40.19
N ASN A 313 18.44 -14.91 -41.02
CA ASN A 313 18.41 -13.49 -41.32
C ASN A 313 17.80 -12.62 -40.21
N LEU A 314 17.18 -13.23 -39.19
CA LEU A 314 16.64 -12.50 -38.04
C LEU A 314 17.73 -12.25 -36.99
N LYS A 315 17.51 -11.22 -36.17
CA LYS A 315 18.41 -10.82 -35.09
C LYS A 315 17.86 -11.29 -33.75
N TYR A 316 18.68 -12.07 -33.06
CA TYR A 316 18.31 -12.72 -31.82
C TYR A 316 19.10 -12.16 -30.66
N TYR A 317 18.41 -11.76 -29.60
CA TYR A 317 19.03 -11.25 -28.38
C TYR A 317 18.54 -12.04 -27.17
N TRP A 318 19.42 -12.26 -26.21
CA TRP A 318 19.15 -12.95 -24.96
C TRP A 318 19.37 -12.04 -23.76
N ILE A 319 18.42 -12.05 -22.82
CA ILE A 319 18.53 -11.28 -21.57
C ILE A 319 19.06 -12.16 -20.45
N PHE A 320 20.06 -11.65 -19.72
CA PHE A 320 20.61 -12.29 -18.52
C PHE A 320 20.76 -11.33 -17.34
N ASN A 321 20.67 -11.85 -16.12
CA ASN A 321 20.99 -11.14 -14.88
C ASN A 321 22.49 -10.98 -14.68
N ASP A 322 23.28 -11.87 -15.25
CA ASP A 322 24.74 -11.76 -15.28
C ASP A 322 25.23 -12.29 -16.63
N ILE A 323 25.69 -11.37 -17.49
CA ILE A 323 26.23 -11.74 -18.80
C ILE A 323 27.66 -12.27 -18.74
N SER A 324 28.34 -12.14 -17.59
CA SER A 324 29.71 -12.62 -17.38
C SER A 324 29.78 -14.10 -16.99
N ASN A 325 28.63 -14.75 -16.77
CA ASN A 325 28.57 -16.17 -16.47
C ASN A 325 29.24 -17.00 -17.61
N PRO A 326 30.31 -17.78 -17.30
CA PRO A 326 31.08 -18.54 -18.28
C PRO A 326 30.30 -19.70 -18.90
N GLU A 327 29.22 -20.17 -18.29
CA GLU A 327 28.36 -21.25 -18.82
C GLU A 327 27.48 -20.78 -19.99
N LEU A 328 27.37 -19.46 -20.20
CA LEU A 328 26.55 -18.92 -21.28
C LEU A 328 27.25 -19.07 -22.64
N PRO A 329 26.57 -19.56 -23.69
CA PRO A 329 27.17 -19.73 -25.02
C PRO A 329 27.85 -18.45 -25.54
N ASN A 330 29.00 -18.58 -26.21
CA ASN A 330 29.75 -17.41 -26.70
C ASN A 330 29.17 -16.82 -28.00
N ASP A 331 28.39 -17.60 -28.74
CA ASP A 331 27.86 -17.29 -30.06
C ASP A 331 26.47 -16.64 -30.03
N ILE A 332 26.03 -16.15 -28.86
CA ILE A 332 24.73 -15.47 -28.67
C ILE A 332 24.91 -14.00 -28.28
N GLN A 333 23.99 -13.15 -28.72
CA GLN A 333 24.00 -11.73 -28.33
C GLN A 333 23.36 -11.55 -26.95
N LYS A 334 24.21 -11.38 -25.94
CA LYS A 334 23.83 -11.24 -24.52
C LYS A 334 23.51 -9.77 -24.17
N ILE A 335 22.46 -9.55 -23.40
CA ILE A 335 22.09 -8.22 -22.87
C ILE A 335 21.86 -8.32 -21.37
N GLN A 336 22.60 -7.49 -20.63
CA GLN A 336 22.49 -7.38 -19.17
C GLN A 336 21.14 -6.78 -18.76
N LYS A 337 20.39 -7.46 -17.90
CA LYS A 337 19.09 -7.01 -17.39
C LYS A 337 19.24 -5.69 -16.63
N GLY A 338 18.29 -4.77 -16.87
CA GLY A 338 18.31 -3.43 -16.27
C GLY A 338 19.31 -2.44 -16.87
N SER A 339 20.18 -2.87 -17.80
CA SER A 339 21.11 -1.99 -18.52
C SER A 339 20.39 -1.02 -19.48
N SER A 340 21.13 -0.07 -20.05
CA SER A 340 20.61 0.80 -21.11
C SER A 340 20.14 0.00 -22.34
N ASP A 341 20.88 -1.05 -22.71
CA ASP A 341 20.58 -1.86 -23.89
C ASP A 341 19.39 -2.79 -23.69
N TYR A 342 19.17 -3.26 -22.46
CA TYR A 342 17.95 -3.96 -22.05
C TYR A 342 16.70 -3.14 -22.43
N TYR A 343 16.62 -1.89 -21.99
CA TYR A 343 15.48 -1.07 -22.35
C TYR A 343 15.43 -0.72 -23.84
N LYS A 344 16.57 -0.48 -24.50
CA LYS A 344 16.60 -0.20 -25.94
C LYS A 344 16.08 -1.40 -26.75
N ILE A 345 16.44 -2.63 -26.39
CA ILE A 345 16.03 -3.80 -27.16
C ILE A 345 14.54 -4.09 -26.98
N PHE A 346 14.00 -3.95 -25.77
CA PHE A 346 12.55 -4.06 -25.53
C PHE A 346 11.73 -3.02 -26.32
N LYS A 347 12.30 -1.85 -26.64
CA LYS A 347 11.62 -0.87 -27.55
C LYS A 347 11.57 -1.36 -28.99
N LYS A 348 12.60 -2.08 -29.43
CA LYS A 348 12.83 -2.44 -30.83
C LYS A 348 12.33 -3.83 -31.22
N ALA A 349 12.36 -4.80 -30.31
CA ALA A 349 12.00 -6.18 -30.61
C ALA A 349 10.54 -6.31 -31.05
N ARG A 350 10.28 -7.00 -32.16
CA ARG A 350 8.94 -7.34 -32.64
C ARG A 350 8.31 -8.46 -31.82
N VAL A 351 9.12 -9.43 -31.41
CA VAL A 351 8.69 -10.58 -30.63
C VAL A 351 9.50 -10.70 -29.35
N TRP A 352 8.83 -10.91 -28.22
CA TRP A 352 9.44 -11.25 -26.94
C TRP A 352 9.03 -12.68 -26.60
N VAL A 353 9.98 -13.53 -26.24
CA VAL A 353 9.75 -14.93 -25.87
C VAL A 353 10.27 -15.12 -24.45
N SER A 354 9.40 -15.56 -23.55
CA SER A 354 9.80 -15.91 -22.18
C SER A 354 8.93 -17.01 -21.60
N ASN A 355 9.50 -17.75 -20.65
CA ASN A 355 8.83 -18.78 -19.86
C ASN A 355 8.40 -18.29 -18.47
N SER A 356 8.66 -17.03 -18.14
CA SER A 356 8.38 -16.46 -16.83
C SER A 356 7.79 -15.06 -16.96
N ARG A 357 7.32 -14.49 -15.83
CA ARG A 357 6.72 -13.15 -15.84
C ARG A 357 7.77 -12.08 -16.15
N LEU A 358 7.56 -11.34 -17.23
CA LEU A 358 8.29 -10.10 -17.48
C LEU A 358 7.80 -8.97 -16.55
N PRO A 359 8.68 -8.03 -16.17
CA PRO A 359 8.30 -6.92 -15.30
C PRO A 359 7.24 -5.99 -15.91
N LEU A 360 6.25 -5.58 -15.11
CA LEU A 360 5.14 -4.68 -15.54
C LEU A 360 5.61 -3.29 -16.00
N TYR A 361 6.83 -2.89 -15.65
CA TYR A 361 7.38 -1.62 -16.08
C TYR A 361 7.79 -1.62 -17.57
N LEU A 362 7.89 -2.80 -18.20
CA LEU A 362 8.05 -2.94 -19.64
C LEU A 362 6.68 -2.81 -20.32
N GLU A 363 6.58 -1.87 -21.26
CA GLU A 363 5.35 -1.59 -22.00
C GLU A 363 5.37 -2.34 -23.33
N LYS A 364 4.56 -3.41 -23.40
CA LYS A 364 4.30 -4.11 -24.65
C LYS A 364 3.43 -3.24 -25.55
N LYS A 365 3.94 -2.87 -26.72
CA LYS A 365 3.18 -2.09 -27.70
C LYS A 365 2.20 -2.97 -28.48
N PRO A 366 1.17 -2.40 -29.14
CA PRO A 366 0.25 -3.15 -30.00
C PRO A 366 0.96 -3.85 -31.16
N ASN A 367 2.01 -3.23 -31.70
CA ASN A 367 2.84 -3.78 -32.77
C ASN A 367 3.99 -4.68 -32.27
N GLN A 368 3.88 -5.23 -31.05
CA GLN A 368 4.81 -6.22 -30.49
C GLN A 368 4.02 -7.45 -30.04
N THR A 369 4.60 -8.62 -30.26
CA THR A 369 4.05 -9.91 -29.83
C THR A 369 4.84 -10.41 -28.62
N TYR A 370 4.12 -10.80 -27.56
CA TYR A 370 4.73 -11.44 -26.40
C TYR A 370 4.26 -12.89 -26.34
N ILE A 371 5.19 -13.82 -26.53
CA ILE A 371 4.99 -15.26 -26.46
C ILE A 371 5.41 -15.71 -25.05
N GLN A 372 4.44 -16.22 -24.31
CA GLN A 372 4.64 -16.78 -22.98
C GLN A 372 4.55 -18.30 -23.08
N THR A 373 5.64 -19.01 -22.81
CA THR A 373 5.67 -20.48 -22.84
C THR A 373 5.25 -21.09 -21.51
N TRP A 374 5.25 -20.30 -20.43
CA TRP A 374 5.23 -20.79 -19.06
C TRP A 374 6.34 -21.83 -18.83
N HIS A 375 6.28 -22.58 -17.74
CA HIS A 375 7.35 -23.49 -17.33
C HIS A 375 6.79 -24.80 -16.74
N GLY A 376 5.77 -25.36 -17.41
CA GLY A 376 5.28 -26.71 -17.14
C GLY A 376 3.82 -26.79 -16.70
N THR A 377 3.31 -28.03 -16.70
CA THR A 377 1.95 -28.36 -16.24
C THR A 377 1.83 -28.11 -14.74
N PRO A 378 0.86 -27.30 -14.29
CA PRO A 378 0.74 -26.97 -12.88
C PRO A 378 0.30 -28.19 -12.06
N LEU A 379 1.07 -28.55 -11.04
CA LEU A 379 0.64 -29.46 -9.96
C LEU A 379 0.05 -28.68 -8.77
N LYS A 380 0.69 -27.57 -8.40
CA LYS A 380 0.24 -26.67 -7.33
C LYS A 380 -0.70 -25.61 -7.91
N ARG A 381 -1.66 -25.14 -7.10
CA ARG A 381 -2.51 -23.99 -7.44
C ARG A 381 -1.66 -22.71 -7.48
N LEU A 382 -1.85 -21.90 -8.53
CA LEU A 382 -1.06 -20.69 -8.80
C LEU A 382 -1.99 -19.56 -9.25
N ALA A 383 -1.51 -18.33 -9.13
CA ALA A 383 -2.22 -17.13 -9.57
C ALA A 383 -3.64 -17.07 -8.99
N ASN A 384 -4.67 -17.09 -9.83
CA ASN A 384 -6.06 -16.91 -9.43
C ASN A 384 -6.60 -18.06 -8.56
N ASP A 385 -5.94 -19.23 -8.57
CA ASP A 385 -6.41 -20.42 -7.85
C ASP A 385 -5.82 -20.51 -6.43
N MET A 386 -4.93 -19.57 -6.04
CA MET A 386 -4.36 -19.55 -4.70
C MET A 386 -5.38 -19.03 -3.68
N LYS A 387 -5.68 -19.84 -2.66
CA LYS A 387 -6.54 -19.45 -1.52
C LYS A 387 -5.80 -18.72 -0.40
N GLN A 388 -4.48 -18.73 -0.41
CA GLN A 388 -3.68 -17.96 0.54
C GLN A 388 -2.31 -17.72 -0.04
N VAL A 389 -1.75 -16.52 0.21
CA VAL A 389 -0.37 -16.19 -0.15
C VAL A 389 0.35 -15.75 1.11
N ARG A 390 1.16 -16.64 1.69
CA ARG A 390 2.17 -16.29 2.70
C ARG A 390 3.51 -16.20 1.98
N LEU A 391 4.03 -14.98 1.80
CA LEU A 391 5.39 -14.80 1.29
C LEU A 391 6.33 -14.88 2.50
N PRO A 392 7.33 -15.77 2.51
CA PRO A 392 8.35 -15.77 3.57
C PRO A 392 9.01 -14.39 3.65
N GLU A 393 9.22 -13.88 4.87
CA GLU A 393 9.92 -12.61 5.14
C GLU A 393 9.18 -11.32 4.69
N THR A 394 7.87 -11.36 4.45
CA THR A 394 7.00 -10.17 4.32
C THR A 394 5.86 -10.22 5.30
#